data_AF-A0A9D6XLV6-F1
#
_entry.id   AF-A0A9D6XLV6-F1
#
_cell.length_a   1.000
_cell.length_b   1.000
_cell.length_c   1.000
_cell.angle_alpha   90.00
_cell.angle_beta   90.00
_cell.angle_gamma   90.00
#
_symmetry.space_group_name_H-M   'P 1'
#
loop_
_entity.id
_entity.type
_entity.pdbx_description
1 polymer ?
#
loop_
_entity_poly.entity_id
_entity_poly.type
_entity_poly.pdbx_seq_one_letter_code
_entity_poly.pdbx_strand_id
1 'polypeptide(L)'
;MDIIKGVRALGLPVHVRGCRGNHGRQNKYAPMENNYDFIVMQMLRMLSYYEDPTGTSVEYATTTPYLNFKIKGWNIHLRHEAPVQTETPAARAKFGGWKAIHDFDVMVYGHRHHPGNGTYLDCDTVMNGAPMGIDDLAESMGTYSRPSQVLFGMSPDQGFSFKYNVYLDRFGCGGELQYLIERYPALFKECIMN
;
A
#
# COMPACT_ATOMS: atom_id res chain seq x y z
N MET A 1 13.18 9.51 8.63
CA MET A 1 12.37 9.18 9.82
C MET A 1 11.72 7.84 9.57
N ASP A 2 11.80 6.94 10.55
CA ASP A 2 11.24 5.58 10.48
C ASP A 2 9.76 5.61 10.87
N ILE A 3 8.86 5.35 9.90
CA ILE A 3 7.41 5.42 10.08
C ILE A 3 6.93 4.41 11.13
N ILE A 4 7.51 3.21 11.13
CA ILE A 4 7.14 2.17 12.08
C ILE A 4 7.46 2.66 13.49
N LYS A 5 8.69 3.15 13.73
CA LYS A 5 9.08 3.70 15.04
C LYS A 5 8.20 4.89 15.46
N GLY A 6 7.84 5.77 14.53
CA GLY A 6 6.96 6.91 14.80
C GLY A 6 5.57 6.48 15.29
N VAL A 7 4.93 5.53 14.59
CA VAL A 7 3.62 4.99 14.98
C VAL A 7 3.71 4.21 16.30
N ARG A 8 4.78 3.43 16.48
CA ARG A 8 5.02 2.69 17.73
C ARG A 8 5.24 3.60 18.94
N ALA A 9 5.89 4.75 18.76
CA ALA A 9 6.06 5.75 19.82
C ALA A 9 4.73 6.35 20.31
N LEU A 10 3.67 6.29 19.49
CA LEU A 10 2.31 6.66 19.88
C LEU A 10 1.55 5.53 20.62
N GLY A 11 2.19 4.38 20.83
CA GLY A 11 1.58 3.20 21.45
C GLY A 11 0.64 2.42 20.51
N LEU A 12 0.65 2.72 19.21
CA LEU A 12 -0.24 2.09 18.24
C LEU A 12 0.39 0.79 17.67
N PRO A 13 -0.38 -0.28 17.46
CA PRO A 13 0.11 -1.48 16.79
C PRO A 13 0.38 -1.18 15.31
N VAL A 14 1.40 -1.85 14.74
CA VAL A 14 1.75 -1.73 13.32
C VAL A 14 1.60 -3.08 12.63
N HIS A 15 0.82 -3.10 11.56
CA HIS A 15 0.65 -4.27 10.70
C HIS A 15 1.19 -3.96 9.30
N VAL A 16 2.34 -4.53 8.96
CA VAL A 16 2.91 -4.41 7.62
C VAL A 16 2.38 -5.56 6.77
N ARG A 17 1.67 -5.22 5.69
CA ARG A 17 1.10 -6.18 4.75
C ARG A 17 1.68 -5.94 3.37
N GLY A 18 2.22 -6.98 2.77
CA GLY A 18 2.80 -6.91 1.44
C GLY A 18 2.33 -8.03 0.53
N CYS A 19 2.36 -7.76 -0.76
CA CYS A 19 2.22 -8.77 -1.79
C CYS A 19 3.42 -8.69 -2.74
N ARG A 20 3.54 -9.69 -3.59
CA ARG A 20 4.70 -9.83 -4.45
C ARG A 20 4.79 -8.73 -5.51
N GLY A 21 5.88 -7.97 -5.47
CA GLY A 21 6.28 -7.04 -6.51
C GLY A 21 7.17 -7.67 -7.60
N ASN A 22 7.77 -6.84 -8.45
CA ASN A 22 8.59 -7.26 -9.58
C ASN A 22 10.04 -6.73 -9.53
N HIS A 23 10.46 -6.05 -8.46
CA HIS A 23 11.77 -5.41 -8.40
C HIS A 23 12.90 -6.42 -8.28
N GLY A 24 14.01 -6.17 -8.97
CA GLY A 24 15.19 -7.04 -8.94
C GLY A 24 15.01 -8.39 -9.64
N ARG A 25 13.86 -8.62 -10.30
CA ARG A 25 13.65 -9.86 -11.05
C ARG A 25 14.48 -9.84 -12.33
N GLN A 26 15.37 -10.82 -12.47
CA GLN A 26 16.30 -10.89 -13.61
C GLN A 26 15.60 -10.92 -14.98
N ASN A 27 14.48 -11.63 -15.09
CA ASN A 27 13.64 -11.66 -16.29
C ASN A 27 12.27 -12.31 -15.98
N LYS A 28 11.39 -12.42 -16.98
CA LYS A 28 10.03 -12.96 -16.80
C LYS A 28 9.93 -14.44 -16.43
N TYR A 29 11.01 -15.20 -16.65
CA TYR A 29 11.11 -16.63 -16.37
C TYR A 29 11.82 -16.94 -15.05
N ALA A 30 12.42 -15.93 -14.40
CA ALA A 30 13.04 -16.13 -13.10
C ALA A 30 11.98 -16.51 -12.05
N PRO A 31 12.34 -17.37 -11.07
CA PRO A 31 11.49 -17.67 -9.92
C PRO A 31 10.98 -16.38 -9.28
N MET A 32 9.72 -16.41 -8.85
CA MET A 32 9.04 -15.19 -8.43
C MET A 32 9.54 -14.69 -7.06
N GLU A 33 10.20 -15.56 -6.31
CA GLU A 33 10.91 -15.32 -5.05
C GLU A 33 12.28 -14.68 -5.27
N ASN A 34 12.81 -14.73 -6.51
CA ASN A 34 14.01 -14.00 -6.91
C ASN A 34 13.66 -12.54 -7.22
N ASN A 35 13.09 -11.86 -6.23
CA ASN A 35 12.78 -10.44 -6.28
C ASN A 35 13.29 -9.76 -5.00
N TYR A 36 13.65 -8.48 -5.14
CA TYR A 36 14.16 -7.67 -4.03
C TYR A 36 13.08 -7.46 -2.97
N ASP A 37 11.81 -7.33 -3.39
CA ASP A 37 10.66 -7.11 -2.51
C ASP A 37 10.51 -8.24 -1.47
N PHE A 38 10.71 -9.50 -1.87
CA PHE A 38 10.63 -10.68 -1.01
C PHE A 38 11.71 -10.65 0.06
N ILE A 39 12.96 -10.36 -0.33
CA ILE A 39 14.09 -10.28 0.60
C ILE A 39 13.84 -9.20 1.65
N VAL A 40 13.41 -8.01 1.23
CA VAL A 40 13.08 -6.90 2.13
C VAL A 40 11.99 -7.30 3.12
N MET A 41 10.93 -7.95 2.65
CA MET A 41 9.83 -8.39 3.51
C MET A 41 10.24 -9.52 4.48
N GLN A 42 11.14 -10.43 4.08
CA GLN A 42 11.70 -11.43 4.99
C GLN A 42 12.59 -10.80 6.05
N MET A 43 13.45 -9.84 5.67
CA MET A 43 14.27 -9.08 6.61
C MET A 43 13.40 -8.31 7.61
N LEU A 44 12.36 -7.63 7.14
CA LEU A 44 11.44 -6.90 8.00
C LEU A 44 10.69 -7.81 8.97
N ARG A 45 10.24 -8.99 8.51
CA ARG A 45 9.61 -10.00 9.36
C ARG A 45 10.55 -10.54 10.43
N MET A 46 11.82 -10.78 10.06
CA MET A 46 12.85 -11.20 11.01
C MET A 46 13.09 -10.11 12.06
N LEU A 47 13.30 -8.85 11.64
CA LEU A 47 13.51 -7.73 12.55
C LEU A 47 12.29 -7.49 13.46
N SER A 48 11.06 -7.57 12.94
CA SER A 48 9.87 -7.41 13.78
C SER A 48 9.77 -8.50 14.85
N TYR A 49 10.16 -9.74 14.53
CA TYR A 49 10.15 -10.84 15.49
C TYR A 49 11.20 -10.68 16.61
N TYR A 50 12.39 -10.17 16.29
CA TYR A 50 13.47 -10.03 17.27
C TYR A 50 13.45 -8.70 18.04
N GLU A 51 13.02 -7.60 17.41
CA GLU A 51 13.10 -6.26 17.99
C GLU A 51 11.76 -5.74 18.57
N ASP A 52 10.61 -6.17 18.04
CA ASP A 52 9.28 -5.69 18.48
C ASP A 52 8.18 -6.78 18.35
N PRO A 53 8.36 -7.95 18.99
CA PRO A 53 7.51 -9.14 18.77
C PRO A 53 6.03 -8.95 19.08
N THR A 54 5.67 -7.95 19.89
CA THR A 54 4.27 -7.67 20.30
C THR A 54 3.70 -6.41 19.64
N GLY A 55 4.53 -5.60 19.00
CA GLY A 55 4.14 -4.29 18.48
C GLY A 55 4.02 -4.20 16.97
N THR A 56 4.79 -5.02 16.25
CA THR A 56 4.83 -5.01 14.79
C THR A 56 4.61 -6.42 14.25
N SER A 57 3.60 -6.60 13.41
CA SER A 57 3.38 -7.85 12.68
C SER A 57 3.65 -7.65 11.20
N VAL A 58 4.21 -8.66 10.55
CA VAL A 58 4.49 -8.65 9.10
C VAL A 58 3.81 -9.84 8.43
N GLU A 59 2.99 -9.54 7.43
CA GLU A 59 2.30 -10.52 6.59
C GLU A 59 2.68 -10.27 5.13
N TYR A 60 3.09 -11.32 4.42
CA TYR A 60 3.51 -11.23 3.03
C TYR A 60 2.98 -12.40 2.21
N ALA A 61 2.29 -12.11 1.11
CA ALA A 61 1.84 -13.13 0.17
C ALA A 61 3.00 -13.66 -0.67
N THR A 62 3.49 -14.86 -0.31
CA THR A 62 4.62 -15.51 -0.99
C THR A 62 4.18 -16.28 -2.23
N THR A 63 3.04 -16.97 -2.16
CA THR A 63 2.58 -17.90 -3.20
C THR A 63 1.55 -17.29 -4.15
N THR A 64 0.84 -16.25 -3.72
CA THR A 64 -0.19 -15.57 -4.51
C THR A 64 0.25 -14.15 -4.91
N PRO A 65 -0.22 -13.63 -6.05
CA PRO A 65 0.08 -12.25 -6.47
C PRO A 65 -0.75 -11.19 -5.73
N TYR A 66 -1.54 -11.60 -4.74
CA TYR A 66 -2.43 -10.76 -3.96
C TYR A 66 -2.45 -11.20 -2.50
N LEU A 67 -2.91 -10.32 -1.63
CA LEU A 67 -3.20 -10.56 -0.24
C LEU A 67 -4.59 -10.00 0.10
N ASN A 68 -5.45 -10.83 0.70
CA ASN A 68 -6.76 -10.42 1.19
C ASN A 68 -6.75 -10.35 2.71
N PHE A 69 -7.27 -9.28 3.28
CA PHE A 69 -7.38 -9.11 4.72
C PHE A 69 -8.52 -8.16 5.06
N LYS A 70 -8.82 -7.98 6.34
CA LYS A 70 -9.83 -7.03 6.79
C LYS A 70 -9.19 -5.87 7.55
N ILE A 71 -9.72 -4.66 7.33
CA ILE A 71 -9.49 -3.48 8.18
C ILE A 71 -10.86 -3.05 8.69
N LYS A 72 -11.07 -3.10 10.02
CA LYS A 72 -12.31 -2.65 10.66
C LYS A 72 -13.59 -3.24 10.05
N GLY A 73 -13.55 -4.53 9.69
CA GLY A 73 -14.67 -5.25 9.06
C GLY A 73 -14.65 -5.27 7.53
N TRP A 74 -14.02 -4.27 6.90
CA TRP A 74 -13.97 -4.08 5.44
C TRP A 74 -12.91 -4.94 4.77
N ASN A 75 -13.27 -5.57 3.66
CA ASN A 75 -12.42 -6.47 2.87
C ASN A 75 -11.45 -5.66 2.01
N ILE A 76 -10.15 -5.86 2.22
CA ILE A 76 -9.09 -5.24 1.46
C ILE A 76 -8.46 -6.27 0.53
N HIS A 77 -8.34 -5.92 -0.76
CA HIS A 77 -7.59 -6.69 -1.75
C HIS A 77 -6.33 -5.93 -2.15
N LEU A 78 -5.18 -6.42 -1.72
CA LEU A 78 -3.86 -5.86 -2.02
C LEU A 78 -3.20 -6.64 -3.15
N ARG A 79 -2.65 -5.94 -4.15
CA ARG A 79 -1.90 -6.54 -5.27
C ARG A 79 -0.87 -5.57 -5.83
N HIS A 80 0.20 -6.06 -6.45
CA HIS A 80 1.22 -5.16 -7.02
C HIS A 80 0.71 -4.45 -8.29
N GLU A 81 0.13 -5.22 -9.20
CA GLU A 81 -0.30 -4.75 -10.51
C GLU A 81 -1.82 -4.80 -10.66
N ALA A 82 -2.41 -3.70 -11.11
CA ALA A 82 -3.80 -3.62 -11.55
C ALA A 82 -3.94 -2.67 -12.76
N PRO A 83 -5.07 -2.73 -13.49
CA PRO A 83 -5.40 -1.73 -14.51
C PRO A 83 -5.44 -0.31 -13.93
N VAL A 84 -4.97 0.68 -14.69
CA VAL A 84 -4.84 2.08 -14.21
C VAL A 84 -6.17 2.81 -14.18
N GLN A 85 -7.00 2.59 -15.20
CA GLN A 85 -8.31 3.22 -15.37
C GLN A 85 -9.39 2.15 -15.17
N THR A 86 -10.33 2.38 -14.26
CA THR A 86 -11.34 1.38 -13.87
C THR A 86 -12.42 1.18 -14.94
N GLU A 87 -12.57 2.14 -15.85
CA GLU A 87 -13.68 2.22 -16.82
C GLU A 87 -13.43 1.47 -18.12
N THR A 88 -12.17 1.17 -18.44
CA THR A 88 -11.84 0.46 -19.70
C THR A 88 -12.45 -0.94 -19.70
N PRO A 89 -12.88 -1.49 -20.85
CA PRO A 89 -13.48 -2.82 -20.90
C PRO A 89 -12.60 -3.91 -20.27
N ALA A 90 -11.28 -3.84 -20.50
CA ALA A 90 -10.31 -4.75 -19.91
C ALA A 90 -10.22 -4.60 -18.37
N ALA A 91 -10.26 -3.37 -17.87
CA ALA A 91 -10.26 -3.13 -16.43
C ALA A 91 -11.54 -3.61 -15.77
N ARG A 92 -12.71 -3.32 -16.36
CA ARG A 92 -14.01 -3.79 -15.85
C ARG A 92 -14.06 -5.31 -15.76
N ALA A 93 -13.54 -6.02 -16.77
CA ALA A 93 -13.46 -7.48 -16.73
C ALA A 93 -12.55 -7.98 -15.59
N LYS A 94 -11.39 -7.34 -15.38
CA LYS A 94 -10.45 -7.71 -14.31
C LYS A 94 -10.99 -7.40 -12.92
N PHE A 95 -11.38 -6.15 -12.66
CA PHE A 95 -11.95 -5.74 -11.37
C PHE A 95 -13.23 -6.49 -11.04
N GLY A 96 -14.11 -6.70 -12.03
CA GLY A 96 -15.33 -7.51 -11.86
C GLY A 96 -15.04 -8.96 -11.51
N GLY A 97 -14.11 -9.60 -12.21
CA GLY A 97 -13.68 -10.96 -11.88
C GLY A 97 -13.07 -11.05 -10.49
N TRP A 98 -12.20 -10.12 -10.11
CA TRP A 98 -11.62 -10.11 -8.77
C TRP A 98 -12.64 -9.81 -7.67
N LYS A 99 -13.60 -8.92 -7.91
CA LYS A 99 -14.69 -8.65 -6.96
C LYS A 99 -15.57 -9.89 -6.78
N ALA A 100 -15.88 -10.60 -7.85
CA ALA A 100 -16.66 -11.83 -7.78
C ALA A 100 -15.92 -12.97 -7.03
N ILE A 101 -14.59 -13.04 -7.12
CA ILE A 101 -13.80 -14.10 -6.48
C ILE A 101 -13.44 -13.76 -5.03
N HIS A 102 -13.12 -12.49 -4.74
CA HIS A 102 -12.53 -12.08 -3.47
C HIS A 102 -13.41 -11.19 -2.61
N ASP A 103 -14.55 -10.72 -3.14
CA ASP A 103 -15.54 -9.91 -2.43
C ASP A 103 -14.92 -8.72 -1.67
N PHE A 104 -14.05 -7.95 -2.32
CA PHE A 104 -13.35 -6.83 -1.69
C PHE A 104 -14.18 -5.54 -1.69
N ASP A 105 -13.97 -4.69 -0.69
CA ASP A 105 -14.54 -3.34 -0.59
C ASP A 105 -13.53 -2.28 -1.04
N VAL A 106 -12.25 -2.52 -0.78
CA VAL A 106 -11.15 -1.63 -1.19
C VAL A 106 -10.06 -2.41 -1.90
N MET A 107 -9.64 -1.90 -3.05
CA MET A 107 -8.52 -2.41 -3.84
C MET A 107 -7.30 -1.53 -3.62
N VAL A 108 -6.15 -2.10 -3.25
CA VAL A 108 -4.90 -1.38 -3.08
C VAL A 108 -3.84 -1.94 -4.03
N TYR A 109 -3.19 -1.08 -4.80
CA TYR A 109 -2.16 -1.46 -5.75
C TYR A 109 -1.08 -0.41 -6.01
N GLY A 110 -0.05 -0.79 -6.77
CA GLY A 110 1.11 0.06 -7.05
C GLY A 110 1.61 -0.10 -8.48
N HIS A 111 2.92 -0.34 -8.63
CA HIS A 111 3.63 -0.59 -9.89
C HIS A 111 3.78 0.61 -10.87
N ARG A 112 2.84 1.56 -10.89
CA ARG A 112 2.82 2.66 -11.89
C ARG A 112 3.61 3.91 -11.52
N HIS A 113 4.22 3.95 -10.34
CA HIS A 113 5.07 5.06 -9.89
C HIS A 113 4.38 6.44 -9.85
N HIS A 114 3.05 6.47 -9.88
CA HIS A 114 2.26 7.66 -9.60
C HIS A 114 1.02 7.28 -8.78
N PRO A 115 0.54 8.16 -7.89
CA PRO A 115 -0.66 7.89 -7.14
C PRO A 115 -1.88 8.02 -8.06
N GLY A 116 -2.98 7.36 -7.67
CA GLY A 116 -4.25 7.47 -8.37
C GLY A 116 -5.39 6.84 -7.58
N ASN A 117 -6.60 7.09 -8.05
CA ASN A 117 -7.84 6.60 -7.46
C ASN A 117 -8.86 6.34 -8.55
N GLY A 118 -9.83 5.51 -8.21
CA GLY A 118 -11.03 5.29 -8.98
C GLY A 118 -12.02 4.51 -8.13
N THR A 119 -13.18 4.25 -8.70
CA THR A 119 -14.18 3.36 -8.10
C THR A 119 -14.59 2.31 -9.12
N TYR A 120 -15.06 1.17 -8.62
CA TYR A 120 -15.65 0.13 -9.46
C TYR A 120 -16.62 -0.73 -8.66
N LEU A 121 -17.89 -0.80 -9.07
CA LEU A 121 -18.97 -1.54 -8.37
C LEU A 121 -19.02 -1.22 -6.87
N ASP A 122 -19.05 0.07 -6.55
CA ASP A 122 -19.04 0.61 -5.17
C ASP A 122 -17.80 0.25 -4.34
N CYS A 123 -16.72 -0.22 -4.98
CA CYS A 123 -15.43 -0.43 -4.34
C CYS A 123 -14.48 0.74 -4.64
N ASP A 124 -13.76 1.21 -3.62
CA ASP A 124 -12.69 2.18 -3.78
C ASP A 124 -11.41 1.53 -4.28
N THR A 125 -10.66 2.25 -5.12
CA THR A 125 -9.33 1.83 -5.56
C THR A 125 -8.26 2.86 -5.17
N VAL A 126 -7.15 2.33 -4.63
CA VAL A 126 -6.01 3.11 -4.15
C VAL A 126 -4.75 2.67 -4.88
N MET A 127 -4.22 3.56 -5.71
CA MET A 127 -2.90 3.39 -6.29
C MET A 127 -1.87 4.20 -5.49
N ASN A 128 -0.94 3.52 -4.84
CA ASN A 128 -0.10 4.04 -3.75
C ASN A 128 0.98 5.06 -4.19
N GLY A 129 1.31 5.15 -5.47
CA GLY A 129 2.50 5.90 -5.93
C GLY A 129 3.81 5.17 -5.62
N ALA A 130 4.94 5.86 -5.76
CA ALA A 130 6.26 5.31 -5.50
C ALA A 130 7.13 6.27 -4.68
N PRO A 131 8.01 5.74 -3.82
CA PRO A 131 8.96 6.57 -3.09
C PRO A 131 10.06 7.13 -4.00
N MET A 132 10.25 6.52 -5.16
CA MET A 132 11.08 7.04 -6.23
C MET A 132 10.23 7.94 -7.12
N GLY A 133 10.80 9.06 -7.58
CA GLY A 133 10.14 10.00 -8.46
C GLY A 133 10.22 9.50 -9.91
N ILE A 134 10.94 10.25 -10.74
CA ILE A 134 11.25 9.82 -12.11
C ILE A 134 12.29 8.70 -12.06
N ASP A 135 12.00 7.60 -12.73
CA ASP A 135 12.93 6.53 -13.07
C ASP A 135 12.67 6.02 -14.50
N ASP A 136 13.45 5.03 -14.94
CA ASP A 136 13.33 4.45 -16.29
C ASP A 136 11.92 3.94 -16.59
N LEU A 137 11.22 3.42 -15.57
CA LEU A 137 9.84 2.96 -15.71
C LEU A 137 8.89 4.13 -15.93
N ALA A 138 8.97 5.18 -15.11
CA ALA A 138 8.16 6.39 -15.26
C ALA A 138 8.34 7.03 -16.65
N GLU A 139 9.57 7.10 -17.14
CA GLU A 139 9.90 7.59 -18.49
C GLU A 139 9.27 6.70 -19.57
N SER A 140 9.40 5.38 -19.46
CA SER A 140 8.82 4.44 -20.43
C SER A 140 7.28 4.51 -20.51
N MET A 141 6.63 4.93 -19.43
CA MET A 141 5.18 5.13 -19.37
C MET A 141 4.75 6.53 -19.82
N GLY A 142 5.68 7.46 -20.03
CA GLY A 142 5.38 8.86 -20.30
C GLY A 142 4.68 9.54 -19.13
N THR A 143 5.01 9.14 -17.89
CA THR A 143 4.36 9.64 -16.67
C THR A 143 5.35 10.38 -15.79
N TYR A 144 4.90 11.48 -15.19
CA TYR A 144 5.65 12.19 -14.16
C TYR A 144 4.83 12.25 -12.87
N SER A 145 5.43 11.80 -11.78
CA SER A 145 4.92 12.06 -10.44
C SER A 145 6.08 12.36 -9.50
N ARG A 146 5.81 13.22 -8.52
CA ARG A 146 6.72 13.42 -7.39
C ARG A 146 6.78 12.14 -6.55
N PRO A 147 7.94 11.85 -5.91
CA PRO A 147 8.04 10.84 -4.85
C PRO A 147 6.86 10.95 -3.89
N SER A 148 6.04 9.92 -3.80
CA SER A 148 4.84 9.95 -2.97
C SER A 148 4.37 8.58 -2.52
N GLN A 149 3.65 8.57 -1.40
CA GLN A 149 2.92 7.41 -0.89
C GLN A 149 1.49 7.86 -0.56
N VAL A 150 0.52 6.94 -0.58
CA VAL A 150 -0.85 7.25 -0.19
C VAL A 150 -1.07 6.87 1.27
N LEU A 151 -1.50 7.85 2.06
CA LEU A 151 -2.12 7.64 3.36
C LEU A 151 -3.64 7.62 3.16
N PHE A 152 -4.34 6.64 3.73
CA PHE A 152 -5.79 6.61 3.73
C PHE A 152 -6.33 6.12 5.07
N GLY A 153 -7.58 6.48 5.37
CA GLY A 153 -8.26 6.10 6.60
C GLY A 153 -9.50 5.27 6.34
N MET A 154 -9.79 4.36 7.26
CA MET A 154 -10.96 3.50 7.25
C MET A 154 -11.79 3.76 8.50
N SER A 155 -13.10 3.89 8.33
CA SER A 155 -14.09 3.93 9.40
C SER A 155 -14.75 2.56 9.53
N PRO A 156 -15.02 2.05 10.75
CA PRO A 156 -15.80 0.81 10.92
C PRO A 156 -17.17 0.88 10.22
N ASP A 157 -17.82 2.05 10.28
CA ASP A 157 -19.21 2.21 9.83
C ASP A 157 -19.33 2.69 8.38
N GLN A 158 -18.33 3.43 7.89
CA GLN A 158 -18.38 4.09 6.58
C GLN A 158 -17.39 3.53 5.56
N GLY A 159 -16.45 2.68 5.97
CA GLY A 159 -15.42 2.15 5.08
C GLY A 159 -14.38 3.21 4.74
N PHE A 160 -14.02 3.32 3.46
CA PHE A 160 -12.98 4.24 3.00
C PHE A 160 -13.39 5.70 3.28
N SER A 161 -12.65 6.38 4.16
CA SER A 161 -13.08 7.68 4.72
C SER A 161 -12.28 8.87 4.21
N PHE A 162 -10.97 8.72 4.03
CA PHE A 162 -10.13 9.77 3.50
C PHE A 162 -8.92 9.20 2.74
N LYS A 163 -8.36 10.03 1.86
CA LYS A 163 -7.12 9.77 1.13
C LYS A 163 -6.26 11.02 1.11
N TYR A 164 -4.96 10.85 1.33
CA TYR A 164 -3.96 11.91 1.28
C TYR A 164 -2.69 11.41 0.60
N ASN A 165 -2.18 12.15 -0.37
CA ASN A 165 -0.90 11.85 -1.00
C ASN A 165 0.21 12.52 -0.17
N VAL A 166 1.08 11.72 0.44
CA VAL A 166 2.26 12.16 1.19
C VAL A 166 3.41 12.31 0.20
N TYR A 167 3.93 13.52 0.02
CA TYR A 167 5.06 13.76 -0.90
C TYR A 167 6.39 13.62 -0.16
N LEU A 168 7.31 12.80 -0.67
CA LEU A 168 8.56 12.46 0.03
C LEU A 168 9.73 13.40 -0.29
N ASP A 169 9.66 14.11 -1.43
CA ASP A 169 10.72 15.00 -1.95
C ASP A 169 10.78 16.37 -1.27
N ARG A 170 9.73 16.78 -0.55
CA ARG A 170 9.69 18.11 0.10
C ARG A 170 10.40 18.17 1.46
N PHE A 171 10.99 17.08 1.95
CA PHE A 171 11.28 16.97 3.39
C PHE A 171 12.64 16.34 3.72
N GLY A 172 13.68 17.18 3.75
CA GLY A 172 15.02 16.81 4.24
C GLY A 172 15.16 16.67 5.77
N CYS A 173 14.08 16.79 6.56
CA CYS A 173 14.17 16.98 8.02
C CYS A 173 13.16 16.18 8.90
N GLY A 174 12.49 15.14 8.39
CA GLY A 174 11.68 14.27 9.28
C GLY A 174 10.18 14.13 9.00
N GLY A 175 9.76 14.14 7.73
CA GLY A 175 8.51 13.52 7.27
C GLY A 175 7.19 14.27 7.56
N GLU A 176 6.42 14.51 6.49
CA GLU A 176 5.02 15.01 6.53
C GLU A 176 4.12 14.19 7.46
N LEU A 177 4.43 12.91 7.71
CA LEU A 177 3.65 12.07 8.61
C LEU A 177 3.72 12.54 10.07
N GLN A 178 4.90 12.92 10.59
CA GLN A 178 5.01 13.46 11.94
C GLN A 178 4.23 14.77 12.06
N TYR A 179 4.37 15.63 11.06
CA TYR A 179 3.60 16.86 10.96
C TYR A 179 2.09 16.59 10.92
N LEU A 180 1.63 15.60 10.14
CA LEU A 180 0.22 15.21 10.08
C LEU A 180 -0.26 14.62 11.42
N ILE A 181 0.55 13.79 12.08
CA ILE A 181 0.27 13.23 13.40
C ILE A 181 0.16 14.35 14.44
N GLU A 182 1.11 15.29 14.46
CA GLU A 182 1.15 16.40 15.39
C GLU A 182 0.02 17.41 15.15
N ARG A 183 -0.27 17.71 13.88
CA ARG A 183 -1.25 18.72 13.48
C ARG A 183 -2.68 18.19 13.48
N TYR A 184 -2.87 16.91 13.17
CA TYR A 184 -4.17 16.26 13.03
C TYR A 184 -4.23 14.92 13.79
N PRO A 185 -4.01 14.91 15.12
CA PRO A 185 -3.97 13.67 15.90
C PRO A 185 -5.28 12.86 15.85
N ALA A 186 -6.41 13.52 15.60
CA ALA A 186 -7.71 12.86 15.44
C ALA A 186 -7.76 11.89 14.24
N LEU A 187 -7.07 12.21 13.14
CA LEU A 187 -6.99 11.32 11.96
C LEU A 187 -6.32 9.98 12.30
N PHE A 188 -5.46 9.95 13.32
CA PHE A 188 -4.75 8.74 13.74
C PHE A 188 -5.44 8.03 14.89
N LYS A 189 -6.12 8.76 15.79
CA LYS A 189 -6.81 8.15 16.93
C LYS A 189 -8.14 7.48 16.56
N GLU A 190 -8.91 8.02 15.62
CA GLU A 190 -10.27 7.52 15.33
C GLU A 190 -10.33 6.64 14.07
N CYS A 191 -9.50 6.92 13.06
CA CYS A 191 -9.50 6.13 11.81
C CYS A 191 -8.56 4.93 11.82
N ILE A 192 -7.60 4.85 12.76
CA ILE A 192 -6.65 3.72 12.85
C ILE A 192 -6.95 2.83 14.07
N MET A 193 -7.55 3.37 15.14
CA MET A 193 -7.96 2.56 16.29
C MET A 193 -9.43 2.11 16.19
N ASN A 194 -9.68 0.88 16.64
CA ASN A 194 -10.85 0.00 16.50
C ASN A 194 -10.88 -0.80 15.20
#